data_AF-A0A0C2CZ17-F1
#
_entry.id   AF-A0A0C2CZ17-F1
#
_cell.length_a   1.000
_cell.length_b   1.000
_cell.length_c   1.000
_cell.angle_alpha   90.00
_cell.angle_beta   90.00
_cell.angle_gamma   90.00
#
_symmetry.space_group_name_H-M   'P 1'
#
loop_
_entity.id
_entity.type
_entity.pdbx_description
1 polymer ?
#
loop_
_entity_poly.entity_id
_entity_poly.type
_entity_poly.pdbx_seq_one_letter_code
_entity_poly.pdbx_strand_id
1 'polypeptide(L)' 'MLDIALKWFGLELDNRHRVIIEDGVEYVKRTARAGAKFDVIHIDACTMEENVDTNCPIDIFYTEEMVRNYAAMLKPRGDW' A
#
# COMPACT_ATOMS: atom_id res chain seq x y z
N MET A 1 1.79 -11.73 9.73
CA MET A 1 2.10 -12.12 8.33
C MET A 1 3.59 -12.00 8.01
N LEU A 2 4.27 -10.89 8.34
CA LEU A 2 5.70 -10.71 8.08
C LEU A 2 6.58 -11.88 8.60
N ASP A 3 6.43 -12.28 9.86
CA ASP A 3 7.26 -13.35 10.44
C ASP A 3 7.12 -14.69 9.70
N ILE A 4 5.91 -14.99 9.21
CA ILE A 4 5.66 -16.20 8.43
C ILE A 4 6.35 -16.10 7.07
N ALA A 5 6.26 -14.94 6.41
CA ALA A 5 6.91 -14.71 5.11
C ALA A 5 8.45 -14.83 5.20
N LEU A 6 9.04 -14.22 6.24
CA LEU A 6 10.48 -14.31 6.52
C LEU A 6 10.92 -15.74 6.82
N LYS A 7 10.15 -16.46 7.65
CA LYS A 7 10.55 -17.79 8.13
C LYS A 7 10.34 -18.91 7.11
N TRP A 8 9.28 -18.81 6.30
CA TRP A 8 8.80 -19.95 5.51
C TRP A 8 8.65 -19.70 4.01
N PHE A 9 8.61 -18.44 3.56
CA PHE A 9 8.36 -18.10 2.15
C PHE A 9 9.53 -17.39 1.47
N GLY A 10 10.70 -17.35 2.11
CA GLY A 10 11.93 -16.83 1.49
C GLY A 10 11.93 -15.32 1.26
N LEU A 11 11.16 -14.56 2.05
CA LEU A 11 11.26 -13.10 2.02
C LEU A 11 12.63 -12.67 2.56
N GLU A 12 13.39 -11.95 1.74
CA GLU A 12 14.65 -11.31 2.12
C GLU A 12 14.48 -9.79 2.11
N LEU A 13 14.99 -9.13 3.14
CA LEU A 13 14.98 -7.67 3.26
C LEU A 13 16.39 -7.14 3.02
N ASP A 14 16.50 -6.10 2.20
CA ASP A 14 17.75 -5.44 1.87
C ASP A 14 17.53 -3.93 1.63
N ASN A 15 18.54 -3.25 1.08
CA ASN A 15 18.41 -1.81 0.80
C ASN A 15 17.36 -1.47 -0.26
N ARG A 16 16.98 -2.45 -1.10
CA ARG A 16 16.02 -2.35 -2.22
C ARG A 16 14.64 -2.90 -1.86
N HIS A 17 14.52 -3.80 -0.87
CA HIS A 17 13.26 -4.34 -0.39
C HIS A 17 13.14 -4.19 1.13
N ARG A 18 12.21 -3.34 1.56
CA ARG A 18 11.96 -3.03 2.97
C ARG A 18 10.49 -3.23 3.28
N VAL A 19 10.21 -3.65 4.51
CA VAL A 19 8.84 -3.76 5.01
C VAL A 19 8.62 -2.69 6.07
N ILE A 20 7.50 -2.00 5.98
CA ILE A 20 7.06 -0.99 6.94
C ILE A 20 5.79 -1.55 7.61
N ILE A 21 5.85 -1.76 8.92
CA ILE A 21 4.69 -2.20 9.71
C ILE A 21 3.97 -0.97 10.24
N GLU A 22 2.93 -0.55 9.52
CA GLU A 22 2.09 0.61 9.81
C GLU A 22 0.69 0.33 9.24
N ASP A 23 -0.30 1.13 9.64
CA ASP A 23 -1.57 1.23 8.91
C ASP A 23 -1.30 1.79 7.49
N GLY A 24 -1.74 1.07 6.46
CA GLY A 24 -1.46 1.43 5.07
C GLY A 24 -2.11 2.75 4.64
N VAL A 25 -3.27 3.10 5.21
CA VAL A 25 -3.97 4.35 4.92
C VAL A 25 -3.21 5.53 5.51
N GLU A 26 -2.79 5.43 6.77
CA GLU A 26 -1.99 6.47 7.42
C GLU A 26 -0.63 6.64 6.75
N TYR A 27 0.02 5.54 6.36
CA TYR A 27 1.27 5.55 5.61
C TYR A 27 1.13 6.34 4.30
N VAL A 28 0.09 6.07 3.51
CA VAL A 28 -0.18 6.77 2.25
C VAL A 28 -0.45 8.26 2.49
N LYS A 29 -1.32 8.62 3.46
CA LYS A 29 -1.62 10.03 3.78
C LYS A 29 -0.38 10.80 4.21
N ARG A 30 0.48 10.19 5.02
CA ARG A 30 1.74 10.81 5.48
C ARG A 30 2.75 10.94 4.34
N THR A 31 2.86 9.91 3.51
CA THR A 31 3.81 9.85 2.38
C THR A 31 3.45 10.82 1.26
N ALA A 32 2.15 10.94 0.94
CA ALA A 32 1.64 11.96 0.02
C ALA A 32 1.93 13.38 0.53
N ARG A 33 1.69 13.65 1.82
CA ARG A 33 2.01 14.94 2.46
C ARG A 33 3.51 15.26 2.46
N ALA A 34 4.36 14.25 2.59
CA ALA A 34 5.81 14.40 2.52
C ALA A 34 6.34 14.62 1.07
N GLY A 35 5.49 14.48 0.05
CA GLY A 35 5.86 14.67 -1.35
C GLY A 35 6.71 13.55 -1.95
N ALA A 36 6.74 12.37 -1.32
CA ALA A 36 7.48 11.23 -1.85
C ALA A 36 6.84 10.72 -3.15
N LYS A 37 7.69 10.24 -4.07
CA LYS A 37 7.29 9.85 -5.42
C LYS A 37 7.70 8.44 -5.79
N PHE A 38 6.78 7.71 -6.41
CA PHE A 38 6.94 6.31 -6.83
C PHE A 38 6.69 6.17 -8.33
N ASP A 39 7.39 5.22 -8.95
CA ASP A 39 7.16 4.83 -10.35
C ASP A 39 5.95 3.89 -10.48
N VAL A 40 5.75 3.02 -9.48
CA VAL A 40 4.63 2.08 -9.42
C VAL A 40 4.07 2.05 -7.99
N ILE A 41 2.75 2.03 -7.88
CA ILE A 41 2.03 1.75 -6.63
C ILE A 41 1.20 0.48 -6.86
N HIS A 42 1.26 -0.49 -5.95
CA HIS A 42 0.47 -1.72 -6.04
C HIS A 42 -0.30 -1.92 -4.74
N ILE A 43 -1.63 -2.02 -4.82
CA ILE A 43 -2.51 -2.17 -3.67
C ILE A 43 -3.06 -3.59 -3.64
N ASP A 44 -2.48 -4.44 -2.80
CA ASP A 44 -2.93 -5.80 -2.51
C ASP A 44 -3.28 -5.88 -1.01
N ALA A 45 -4.42 -5.31 -0.65
CA ALA A 45 -4.87 -5.20 0.73
C ALA A 45 -6.32 -5.66 0.84
N CYS A 46 -6.50 -6.92 1.24
CA CYS A 46 -7.81 -7.56 1.33
C CYS A 46 -8.26 -7.74 2.79
N THR A 47 -9.55 -7.94 3.01
CA THR A 47 -10.13 -8.31 4.32
C THR A 47 -10.81 -9.68 4.28
N MET A 48 -10.96 -10.32 5.44
CA MET A 48 -11.84 -11.49 5.59
C MET A 48 -13.18 -11.13 6.26
N GLU A 49 -13.41 -9.85 6.53
CA GLU A 49 -14.65 -9.39 7.14
C GLU A 49 -15.85 -9.62 6.21
N GLU A 50 -16.95 -10.05 6.81
CA GLU A 50 -18.24 -10.18 6.14
C GLU A 50 -18.94 -8.81 6.14
N ASN A 51 -19.72 -8.51 5.09
CA ASN A 51 -20.45 -7.25 4.89
C ASN A 51 -19.60 -6.02 4.50
N VAL A 52 -18.56 -6.23 3.70
CA VAL A 52 -17.85 -5.15 2.98
C VAL A 52 -18.31 -5.07 1.53
N ASP A 53 -18.22 -3.89 0.90
CA ASP A 53 -18.59 -3.73 -0.50
C ASP A 53 -17.60 -4.46 -1.41
N THR A 54 -16.30 -4.38 -1.09
CA THR A 54 -15.23 -5.04 -1.81
C THR A 54 -14.27 -5.72 -0.85
N ASN A 55 -13.99 -6.99 -1.10
CA ASN A 55 -13.02 -7.74 -0.30
C ASN A 55 -11.58 -7.27 -0.59
N CYS A 56 -11.25 -7.03 -1.87
CA CYS A 56 -9.91 -6.65 -2.29
C CYS A 56 -9.89 -5.70 -3.49
N PRO A 57 -9.30 -4.49 -3.36
CA PRO A 57 -8.82 -3.93 -2.10
C PRO A 57 -9.98 -3.59 -1.16
N ILE A 58 -9.71 -3.49 0.15
CA ILE A 58 -10.72 -3.06 1.13
C ILE A 58 -11.23 -1.65 0.81
N ASP A 59 -12.49 -1.38 1.17
CA ASP A 59 -13.27 -0.21 0.72
C ASP A 59 -12.55 1.14 0.86
N ILE A 60 -11.82 1.33 1.96
CA ILE A 60 -11.10 2.57 2.24
C ILE A 60 -10.03 2.90 1.19
N PHE A 61 -9.39 1.91 0.57
CA PHE A 61 -8.26 2.11 -0.33
C PHE A 61 -8.64 2.65 -1.71
N TYR A 62 -9.92 2.62 -2.10
CA TYR A 62 -10.39 3.21 -3.37
C TYR A 62 -11.32 4.42 -3.17
N THR A 63 -11.38 4.97 -1.95
CA THR A 63 -12.04 6.26 -1.71
C THR A 63 -11.39 7.37 -2.53
N GLU A 64 -12.16 8.42 -2.85
CA GLU A 64 -11.64 9.56 -3.62
C GLU A 64 -10.41 10.20 -2.97
N GLU A 65 -10.38 10.31 -1.63
CA GLU A 65 -9.23 10.80 -0.88
C GLU A 65 -7.98 9.95 -1.15
N MET A 66 -8.11 8.63 -1.10
CA MET A 66 -7.00 7.71 -1.32
C MET A 66 -6.50 7.74 -2.76
N VAL A 67 -7.40 7.75 -3.73
CA VAL A 67 -7.04 7.90 -5.16
C VAL A 67 -6.28 9.20 -5.41
N ARG A 68 -6.71 10.31 -4.78
CA ARG A 68 -5.97 11.59 -4.85
C ARG A 68 -4.59 11.50 -4.21
N ASN A 69 -4.45 10.80 -3.09
CA ASN A 69 -3.14 10.59 -2.45
C ASN A 69 -2.21 9.75 -3.34
N TYR A 70 -2.70 8.67 -3.97
CA TYR A 70 -1.88 7.89 -4.92
C TYR A 70 -1.45 8.74 -6.12
N ALA A 71 -2.36 9.51 -6.71
CA ALA A 71 -2.03 10.42 -7.81
C ALA A 71 -0.96 11.45 -7.38
N ALA A 72 -1.04 11.97 -6.15
CA ALA A 72 -0.02 12.84 -5.57
C ALA A 72 1.30 12.13 -5.27
N MET A 73 1.32 10.81 -5.13
CA MET A 73 2.51 9.98 -4.92
C MET A 73 3.11 9.42 -6.21
N LEU A 74 2.39 9.42 -7.33
CA LEU A 74 2.92 8.97 -8.62
C LEU A 74 3.81 10.04 -9.26
N LYS A 75 4.85 9.56 -9.95
CA LYS A 75 5.60 10.37 -10.93
C LYS A 75 4.72 10.62 -12.17
N PRO A 76 5.04 11.63 -13.01
CA PRO A 76 4.23 11.96 -14.20
C PRO A 76 4.01 10.83 -15.21
N ARG A 77 4.84 9.78 -15.18
CA ARG A 77 4.73 8.59 -16.04
C ARG A 77 4.66 7.30 -15.21
N GLY A 78 4.30 7.43 -13.93
CA GLY A 78 4.12 6.27 -13.06
C GLY A 78 2.73 5.67 -13.24
N ASP A 79 2.62 4.38 -12.96
CA ASP A 79 1.39 3.59 -13.06
C ASP A 79 0.93 3.13 -11.66
N TRP A 80 -0.37 2.88 -11.50
CA TRP A 80 -0.97 2.36 -10.27
C TRP A 80 -2.07 1.34 -10.57
#